data_AF-A0A846UBS1-F1
#
_entry.id   AF-A0A846UBS1-F1
#
_cell.length_a   1.000
_cell.length_b   1.000
_cell.length_c   1.000
_cell.angle_alpha   90.00
_cell.angle_beta   90.00
_cell.angle_gamma   90.00
#
_symmetry.space_group_name_H-M   'P 1'
#
loop_
_entity.id
_entity.type
_entity.pdbx_description
1 polymer ?
#
loop_
_entity_poly.entity_id
_entity_poly.type
_entity_poly.pdbx_seq_one_letter_code
_entity_poly.pdbx_strand_id
1 'polypeptide(L)'
;SDVLVFLPGAWEVARVAERIRATVDAEAVEVLELHGRIDSRSQDRAVSGRGPNERARIVVSTALAESSLTVPGVRMVVDSGLSRVPRRDTVRGMSGLVTVAASKASADQRAGRAARLGPGQVVRCHDERTWAAMPEQSAPEIATGDLTDAMLTLAVWGTPRGVGLSLPDPLPERAAREAEGALRGLGAVDDDGRATPLGH
;
A
#
# COMPACT_ATOMS: atom_id res chain seq x y z
N SER A 1 0.60 -25.98 6.42
CA SER A 1 1.27 -25.01 5.52
C SER A 1 1.05 -23.62 6.08
N ASP A 2 1.88 -22.64 5.69
CA ASP A 2 1.71 -21.28 6.18
C ASP A 2 0.72 -20.50 5.30
N VAL A 3 0.00 -19.58 5.94
CA VAL A 3 -1.05 -18.74 5.34
C VAL A 3 -0.63 -17.28 5.38
N LEU A 4 -0.85 -16.56 4.29
CA LEU A 4 -0.67 -15.12 4.20
C LEU A 4 -2.02 -14.44 3.96
N VAL A 5 -2.40 -13.53 4.85
CA VAL A 5 -3.68 -12.79 4.78
C VAL A 5 -3.40 -11.34 4.41
N PHE A 6 -4.08 -10.81 3.39
CA PHE A 6 -3.95 -9.41 2.96
C PHE A 6 -5.14 -8.55 3.39
N LEU A 7 -4.84 -7.49 4.14
CA LEU A 7 -5.80 -6.51 4.66
C LEU A 7 -5.36 -5.07 4.33
N PRO A 8 -6.29 -4.10 4.26
CA PRO A 8 -5.96 -2.77 3.77
C PRO A 8 -5.13 -1.93 4.76
N GLY A 9 -5.09 -2.26 6.05
CA GLY A 9 -4.35 -1.45 7.02
C GLY A 9 -4.06 -2.13 8.34
N ALA A 10 -3.22 -1.46 9.14
CA ALA A 10 -2.74 -1.97 10.43
C ALA A 10 -3.87 -2.22 11.44
N TRP A 11 -4.91 -1.39 11.44
CA TRP A 11 -6.06 -1.61 12.33
C TRP A 11 -6.80 -2.90 11.99
N GLU A 12 -7.06 -3.14 10.69
CA GLU A 12 -7.69 -4.37 10.22
C GLU A 12 -6.80 -5.58 10.51
N VAL A 13 -5.48 -5.47 10.31
CA VAL A 13 -4.51 -6.52 10.65
C VAL A 13 -4.58 -6.90 12.11
N ALA A 14 -4.45 -5.95 13.03
CA ALA A 14 -4.49 -6.22 14.46
C ALA A 14 -5.83 -6.85 14.87
N ARG A 15 -6.94 -6.31 14.35
CA ARG A 15 -8.30 -6.80 14.65
C ARG A 15 -8.54 -8.23 14.18
N VAL A 16 -8.07 -8.58 12.98
CA VAL A 16 -8.22 -9.94 12.43
C VAL A 16 -7.26 -10.91 13.10
N ALA A 17 -6.01 -10.50 13.36
CA ALA A 17 -5.04 -11.31 14.08
C ALA A 17 -5.54 -11.69 15.48
N GLU A 18 -6.10 -10.73 16.22
CA GLU A 18 -6.75 -10.95 17.52
C GLU A 18 -7.84 -12.04 17.43
N ARG A 19 -8.74 -11.94 16.45
CA ARG A 19 -9.83 -12.90 16.26
C ARG A 19 -9.33 -14.30 15.88
N ILE A 20 -8.31 -14.37 15.05
CA ILE A 20 -7.69 -15.65 14.67
C ILE A 20 -7.06 -16.30 15.90
N ARG A 21 -6.29 -15.54 16.70
CA ARG A 21 -5.69 -16.04 17.95
C ARG A 21 -6.73 -16.58 18.93
N ALA A 22 -7.92 -15.99 18.99
CA ALA A 22 -9.01 -16.46 19.83
C ALA A 22 -9.69 -17.76 19.33
N THR A 23 -9.44 -18.16 18.09
CA THR A 23 -10.10 -19.30 17.43
C THR A 23 -9.17 -20.50 17.24
N VAL A 24 -7.88 -20.24 17.00
CA VAL A 24 -6.89 -21.29 16.71
C VAL A 24 -6.22 -21.80 17.98
N ASP A 25 -5.78 -23.06 17.95
CA ASP A 25 -4.90 -23.61 18.98
C ASP A 25 -3.50 -22.98 18.86
N ALA A 26 -3.09 -22.24 19.90
CA ALA A 26 -1.80 -21.56 19.96
C ALA A 26 -0.60 -22.51 20.00
N GLU A 27 -0.80 -23.77 20.40
CA GLU A 27 0.24 -24.80 20.34
C GLU A 27 0.42 -25.34 18.91
N ALA A 28 -0.60 -25.21 18.05
CA ALA A 28 -0.56 -25.66 16.66
C ALA A 28 -0.19 -24.55 15.66
N VAL A 29 -0.64 -23.32 15.93
CA VAL A 29 -0.57 -22.20 14.97
C VAL A 29 -0.04 -20.93 15.64
N GLU A 30 0.96 -20.31 15.03
CA GLU A 30 1.48 -18.99 15.40
C GLU A 30 0.83 -17.91 14.50
N VAL A 31 0.30 -16.85 15.12
CA VAL A 31 -0.34 -15.74 14.40
C VAL A 31 0.51 -14.48 14.50
N LEU A 32 1.02 -14.04 13.35
CA LEU A 32 1.97 -12.93 13.22
C LEU A 32 1.32 -11.76 12.47
N GLU A 33 1.67 -10.54 12.86
CA GLU A 33 1.22 -9.31 12.21
C GLU A 33 2.36 -8.75 11.35
N LEU A 34 2.03 -8.19 10.18
CA LEU A 34 3.01 -7.58 9.27
C LEU A 34 2.48 -6.26 8.68
N HIS A 35 2.84 -5.16 9.34
CA HIS A 35 2.52 -3.79 8.90
C HIS A 35 3.54 -2.78 9.43
N GLY A 36 3.59 -1.58 8.85
CA GLY A 36 4.59 -0.54 9.19
C GLY A 36 4.48 0.10 10.58
N ARG A 37 3.79 -0.52 11.53
CA ARG A 37 3.68 -0.05 12.94
C ARG A 37 4.15 -1.08 13.96
N ILE A 38 4.53 -2.29 13.53
CA ILE A 38 5.13 -3.29 14.43
C ILE A 38 6.60 -2.96 14.66
N ASP A 39 7.16 -3.48 15.75
CA ASP A 39 8.60 -3.37 16.02
C ASP A 39 9.42 -4.28 15.09
N SER A 40 10.72 -3.98 14.95
CA SER A 40 11.61 -4.71 14.04
C SER A 40 11.70 -6.19 14.33
N ARG A 41 11.66 -6.62 15.61
CA ARG A 41 11.73 -8.05 15.96
C ARG A 41 10.49 -8.79 15.50
N SER A 42 9.31 -8.19 15.66
CA SER A 42 8.06 -8.76 15.15
C SER A 42 8.06 -8.88 13.63
N GLN A 43 8.59 -7.86 12.93
CA GLN A 43 8.75 -7.89 11.48
C GLN A 43 9.71 -9.00 11.04
N ASP A 44 10.87 -9.13 11.70
CA ASP A 44 11.86 -10.16 11.42
C ASP A 44 11.26 -11.57 11.60
N ARG A 45 10.48 -11.79 12.67
CA ARG A 45 9.80 -13.08 12.90
C ARG A 45 8.78 -13.41 11.81
N ALA A 46 8.05 -12.41 11.30
CA ALA A 46 7.11 -12.63 10.20
C ALA A 46 7.81 -13.11 8.91
N VAL A 47 9.03 -12.64 8.64
CA VAL A 47 9.77 -12.94 7.40
C VAL A 47 10.82 -14.05 7.53
N SER A 48 11.17 -14.50 8.74
CA SER A 48 12.24 -15.48 8.98
C SER A 48 11.98 -16.88 8.43
N GLY A 49 10.75 -17.19 8.02
CA GLY A 49 10.33 -18.57 7.78
C GLY A 49 10.07 -19.32 9.08
N ARG A 50 9.67 -20.60 8.97
CA ARG A 50 9.54 -21.52 10.11
C ARG A 50 10.63 -22.58 10.08
N GLY A 51 11.13 -22.94 11.25
CA GLY A 51 12.05 -24.07 11.42
C GLY A 51 11.38 -25.44 11.28
N PRO A 52 12.17 -26.53 11.19
CA PRO A 52 11.65 -27.89 11.34
C PRO A 52 10.95 -28.05 12.70
N ASN A 53 9.75 -28.63 12.71
CA ASN A 53 8.91 -28.82 13.90
C ASN A 53 8.36 -27.52 14.54
N GLU A 54 8.55 -26.36 13.91
CA GLU A 54 7.83 -25.15 14.32
C GLU A 54 6.37 -25.18 13.84
N ARG A 55 5.53 -24.47 14.59
CA ARG A 55 4.10 -24.30 14.34
C ARG A 55 3.84 -23.77 12.93
N ALA A 56 2.66 -24.13 12.39
CA ALA A 56 2.19 -23.47 11.17
C ALA A 56 1.96 -21.99 11.46
N ARG A 57 2.18 -21.13 10.47
CA ARG A 57 2.05 -19.68 10.66
C ARG A 57 0.90 -19.11 9.87
N ILE A 58 0.17 -18.19 10.49
CA ILE A 58 -0.75 -17.27 9.81
C ILE A 58 -0.15 -15.88 9.92
N VAL A 59 0.35 -15.34 8.81
CA VAL A 59 0.86 -13.97 8.73
C VAL A 59 -0.24 -13.08 8.22
N VAL A 60 -0.73 -12.17 9.06
CA VAL A 60 -1.75 -11.18 8.72
C VAL A 60 -1.05 -9.88 8.36
N SER A 61 -1.19 -9.46 7.10
CA SER A 61 -0.34 -8.45 6.49
C SER A 61 -1.13 -7.36 5.80
N THR A 62 -0.53 -6.18 5.75
CA THR A 62 -0.89 -5.16 4.76
C THR A 62 -0.20 -5.45 3.42
N ALA A 63 -0.29 -4.50 2.47
CA ALA A 63 0.45 -4.57 1.19
C ALA A 63 1.99 -4.63 1.34
N LEU A 64 2.56 -4.52 2.55
CA LEU A 64 4.00 -4.75 2.79
C LEU A 64 4.46 -6.11 2.23
N ALA A 65 3.63 -7.14 2.35
CA ALA A 65 3.92 -8.47 1.80
C ALA A 65 3.55 -8.62 0.32
N GLU A 66 3.07 -7.58 -0.36
CA GLU A 66 2.73 -7.61 -1.79
C GLU A 66 3.97 -7.42 -2.65
N SER A 67 4.78 -6.40 -2.33
CA SER A 67 5.90 -5.96 -3.16
C SER A 67 7.24 -5.87 -2.42
N SER A 68 7.25 -5.63 -1.10
CA SER A 68 8.50 -5.27 -0.39
C SER A 68 9.16 -6.42 0.37
N LEU A 69 8.40 -7.43 0.81
CA LEU A 69 8.92 -8.52 1.67
C LEU A 69 8.49 -9.89 1.17
N THR A 70 9.34 -10.90 1.34
CA THR A 70 8.98 -12.30 1.08
C THR A 70 8.70 -12.99 2.40
N VAL A 71 7.56 -13.68 2.51
CA VAL A 71 7.23 -14.56 3.63
C VAL A 71 7.46 -16.01 3.16
N PRO A 72 8.53 -16.68 3.61
CA PRO A 72 8.83 -18.04 3.18
C PRO A 72 7.76 -19.04 3.65
N GLY A 73 7.57 -20.14 2.92
CA GLY A 73 6.71 -21.26 3.35
C GLY A 73 5.21 -21.07 3.10
N VAL A 74 4.78 -19.93 2.56
CA VAL A 74 3.38 -19.66 2.23
C VAL A 74 2.90 -20.58 1.11
N ARG A 75 1.77 -21.24 1.34
CA ARG A 75 1.06 -22.06 0.34
C ARG A 75 -0.41 -21.71 0.19
N MET A 76 -0.91 -20.83 1.05
CA MET A 76 -2.27 -20.30 0.97
C MET A 76 -2.25 -18.78 1.13
N VAL A 77 -2.99 -18.10 0.27
CA VAL A 77 -3.25 -16.66 0.39
C VAL A 77 -4.73 -16.45 0.65
N VAL A 78 -5.05 -15.55 1.58
CA VAL A 78 -6.41 -15.04 1.79
C VAL A 78 -6.38 -13.53 1.51
N ASP A 79 -7.12 -13.07 0.51
CA ASP A 79 -7.11 -11.67 0.09
C ASP A 79 -8.47 -11.02 0.33
N SER A 80 -8.48 -9.95 1.12
CA SER A 80 -9.69 -9.14 1.32
C SER A 80 -10.17 -8.43 0.05
N GLY A 81 -9.32 -8.31 -0.97
CA GLY A 81 -9.61 -7.56 -2.19
C GLY A 81 -9.64 -6.04 -1.97
N LEU A 82 -9.08 -5.57 -0.85
CA LEU A 82 -9.05 -4.16 -0.48
C LEU A 82 -7.61 -3.63 -0.46
N SER A 83 -7.48 -2.33 -0.73
CA SER A 83 -6.24 -1.57 -0.63
C SER A 83 -6.51 -0.25 0.08
N ARG A 84 -5.51 0.26 0.79
CA ARG A 84 -5.54 1.60 1.37
C ARG A 84 -4.58 2.50 0.63
N VAL A 85 -5.09 3.55 0.02
CA VAL A 85 -4.33 4.42 -0.89
C VAL A 85 -4.45 5.89 -0.48
N PRO A 86 -3.40 6.70 -0.66
CA PRO A 86 -3.49 8.15 -0.49
C PRO A 86 -4.45 8.74 -1.52
N ARG A 87 -5.28 9.69 -1.09
CA ARG A 87 -6.19 10.40 -1.97
C ARG A 87 -6.41 11.83 -1.50
N ARG A 88 -6.43 12.74 -2.46
CA ARG A 88 -6.76 14.16 -2.27
C ARG A 88 -8.28 14.35 -2.35
N ASP A 89 -8.86 14.90 -1.30
CA ASP A 89 -10.23 15.42 -1.32
C ASP A 89 -10.20 16.89 -1.77
N THR A 90 -10.58 17.12 -3.02
CA THR A 90 -10.51 18.45 -3.62
C THR A 90 -11.59 19.39 -3.11
N VAL A 91 -12.68 18.87 -2.55
CA VAL A 91 -13.75 19.71 -1.98
C VAL A 91 -13.32 20.21 -0.61
N ARG A 92 -12.71 19.35 0.20
CA ARG A 92 -12.32 19.69 1.56
C ARG A 92 -10.93 20.27 1.70
N GLY A 93 -10.14 20.27 0.63
CA GLY A 93 -8.76 20.75 0.72
C GLY A 93 -7.87 19.86 1.61
N MET A 94 -8.28 18.63 1.92
CA MET A 94 -7.49 17.69 2.73
C MET A 94 -7.00 16.46 1.95
N SER A 95 -5.94 15.84 2.47
CA SER A 95 -5.36 14.59 2.00
C SER A 95 -5.53 13.51 3.05
N GLY A 96 -5.80 12.28 2.62
CA GLY A 96 -6.02 11.18 3.55
C GLY A 96 -5.90 9.82 2.89
N LEU A 97 -5.92 8.79 3.73
CA LEU A 97 -5.96 7.42 3.28
C LEU A 97 -7.41 6.97 3.11
N VAL A 98 -7.73 6.41 1.95
CA VAL A 98 -9.04 5.81 1.67
C VAL A 98 -8.91 4.33 1.40
N THR A 99 -9.90 3.55 1.81
CA THR A 99 -9.98 2.14 1.44
C THR A 99 -10.80 2.00 0.17
N VAL A 100 -10.21 1.32 -0.81
CA VAL A 100 -10.79 1.06 -2.13
C VAL A 100 -10.66 -0.44 -2.44
N ALA A 101 -11.39 -0.89 -3.45
CA ALA A 101 -11.12 -2.19 -4.05
C ALA A 101 -9.68 -2.21 -4.60
N ALA A 102 -8.96 -3.29 -4.37
CA ALA A 102 -7.66 -3.52 -4.99
C ALA A 102 -7.81 -3.63 -6.51
N SER A 103 -6.74 -3.35 -7.25
CA SER A 103 -6.70 -3.66 -8.68
C SER A 103 -6.56 -5.17 -8.89
N LYS A 104 -7.00 -5.66 -10.05
CA LYS A 104 -6.82 -7.06 -10.44
C LYS A 104 -5.33 -7.42 -10.46
N ALA A 105 -4.49 -6.54 -10.99
CA ALA A 105 -3.03 -6.72 -10.97
C ALA A 105 -2.46 -6.88 -9.55
N SER A 106 -2.88 -6.05 -8.60
CA SER A 106 -2.47 -6.16 -7.18
C SER A 106 -2.93 -7.49 -6.58
N ALA A 107 -4.18 -7.86 -6.80
CA ALA A 107 -4.75 -9.10 -6.30
C ALA A 107 -4.07 -10.35 -6.92
N ASP A 108 -3.63 -10.27 -8.18
CA ASP A 108 -2.86 -11.32 -8.84
C ASP A 108 -1.43 -11.42 -8.33
N GLN A 109 -0.78 -10.29 -8.00
CA GLN A 109 0.52 -10.29 -7.32
C GLN A 109 0.42 -10.96 -5.93
N ARG A 110 -0.63 -10.65 -5.18
CA ARG A 110 -0.94 -11.29 -3.88
C ARG A 110 -1.17 -12.78 -4.05
N ALA A 111 -1.99 -13.19 -5.00
CA ALA A 111 -2.23 -14.60 -5.35
C ALA A 111 -0.93 -15.35 -5.68
N GLY A 112 -0.03 -14.71 -6.45
CA GLY A 112 1.27 -15.27 -6.81
C GLY A 112 2.18 -15.61 -5.62
N ARG A 113 1.92 -15.05 -4.42
CA ARG A 113 2.66 -15.43 -3.20
C ARG A 113 2.42 -16.89 -2.79
N ALA A 114 1.27 -17.47 -3.12
CA ALA A 114 0.97 -18.86 -2.78
C ALA A 114 1.69 -19.90 -3.67
N ALA A 115 2.12 -19.50 -4.87
CA ALA A 115 2.64 -20.40 -5.89
C ALA A 115 4.18 -20.54 -5.92
N ARG A 116 4.90 -19.81 -5.07
CA ARG A 116 6.37 -19.70 -5.13
C ARG A 116 7.12 -21.01 -4.89
N LEU A 117 6.55 -21.91 -4.09
CA LEU A 117 7.20 -23.16 -3.66
C LEU A 117 6.46 -24.40 -4.19
N GLY A 118 5.65 -24.24 -5.24
CA GLY A 118 4.78 -25.26 -5.80
C GLY A 118 3.29 -24.89 -5.72
N PRO A 119 2.37 -25.83 -6.01
CA PRO A 119 0.94 -25.54 -6.08
C PRO A 119 0.39 -24.87 -4.82
N GLY A 120 -0.24 -23.70 -4.96
CA GLY A 120 -0.81 -22.95 -3.84
C GLY A 120 -2.33 -22.82 -3.95
N GLN A 121 -2.95 -22.33 -2.89
CA GLN A 121 -4.38 -21.98 -2.87
C GLN A 121 -4.56 -20.48 -2.61
N VAL A 122 -5.60 -19.90 -3.21
CA VAL A 122 -5.95 -18.49 -3.03
C VAL A 122 -7.43 -18.40 -2.73
N VAL A 123 -7.76 -17.73 -1.63
CA VAL A 123 -9.12 -17.41 -1.23
C VAL A 123 -9.31 -15.91 -1.40
N ARG A 124 -10.17 -15.52 -2.33
CA ARG A 124 -10.55 -14.11 -2.55
C ARG A 124 -11.86 -13.84 -1.81
N CYS A 125 -11.88 -12.86 -0.91
CA CYS A 125 -13.04 -12.55 -0.07
C CYS A 125 -14.02 -11.56 -0.74
N HIS A 126 -14.26 -11.75 -2.04
CA HIS A 126 -15.20 -10.95 -2.81
C HIS A 126 -15.86 -11.81 -3.88
N ASP A 127 -17.04 -11.41 -4.33
CA ASP A 127 -17.76 -12.12 -5.39
C ASP A 127 -17.20 -11.79 -6.79
N GLU A 128 -17.69 -12.54 -7.79
CA GLU A 128 -17.30 -12.36 -9.19
C GLU A 128 -17.72 -11.00 -9.74
N ARG A 129 -18.83 -10.43 -9.25
CA ARG A 129 -19.30 -9.11 -9.67
C ARG A 129 -18.34 -8.01 -9.20
N THR A 130 -17.90 -8.08 -7.96
CA THR A 130 -16.89 -7.17 -7.40
C THR A 130 -15.58 -7.32 -8.17
N TRP A 131 -15.15 -8.55 -8.44
CA TRP A 131 -13.97 -8.81 -9.27
C TRP A 131 -14.08 -8.19 -10.66
N ALA A 132 -15.22 -8.35 -11.33
CA ALA A 132 -15.45 -7.78 -12.65
C ALA A 132 -15.40 -6.24 -12.66
N ALA A 133 -15.81 -5.59 -11.57
CA ALA A 133 -15.79 -4.15 -11.40
C ALA A 133 -14.45 -3.58 -10.90
N MET A 134 -13.51 -4.41 -10.46
CA MET A 134 -12.19 -3.96 -10.03
C MET A 134 -11.39 -3.39 -11.21
N PRO A 135 -10.61 -2.32 -11.01
CA PRO A 135 -9.75 -1.78 -12.06
C PRO A 135 -8.64 -2.79 -12.40
N GLU A 136 -8.23 -2.83 -13.67
CA GLU A 136 -7.12 -3.70 -14.10
C GLU A 136 -5.81 -3.33 -13.39
N GLN A 137 -5.54 -2.04 -13.28
CA GLN A 137 -4.33 -1.48 -12.67
C GLN A 137 -4.70 -0.46 -11.59
N SER A 138 -3.82 -0.31 -10.59
CA SER A 138 -3.95 0.78 -9.62
C SER A 138 -3.74 2.12 -10.31
N ALA A 139 -4.53 3.13 -9.95
CA ALA A 139 -4.31 4.47 -10.46
C ALA A 139 -2.92 4.98 -10.02
N PRO A 140 -2.18 5.69 -10.89
CA PRO A 140 -0.91 6.27 -10.49
C PRO A 140 -1.13 7.32 -9.39
N GLU A 141 -0.21 7.42 -8.45
CA GLU A 141 -0.34 8.32 -7.31
C GLU A 141 -0.47 9.78 -7.74
N ILE A 142 0.23 10.18 -8.81
CA ILE A 142 0.14 11.53 -9.40
C ILE A 142 -1.29 11.92 -9.81
N ALA A 143 -2.14 10.94 -10.15
CA ALA A 143 -3.52 11.18 -10.59
C ALA A 143 -4.51 11.35 -9.44
N THR A 144 -4.17 10.94 -8.22
CA THR A 144 -5.13 10.85 -7.11
C THR A 144 -4.64 11.44 -5.79
N GLY A 145 -3.33 11.57 -5.61
CA GLY A 145 -2.67 12.07 -4.41
C GLY A 145 -2.59 13.59 -4.34
N ASP A 146 -2.02 14.07 -3.24
CA ASP A 146 -1.64 15.47 -3.09
C ASP A 146 -0.35 15.73 -3.84
N LEU A 147 -0.33 16.78 -4.67
CA LEU A 147 0.86 17.13 -5.44
C LEU A 147 1.73 18.19 -4.76
N THR A 148 1.35 18.69 -3.58
CA THR A 148 2.07 19.80 -2.91
C THR A 148 3.56 19.49 -2.72
N ASP A 149 3.89 18.36 -2.08
CA ASP A 149 5.28 17.97 -1.83
C ASP A 149 6.05 17.66 -3.12
N ALA A 150 5.40 16.99 -4.08
CA ALA A 150 5.99 16.66 -5.37
C ALA A 150 6.30 17.94 -6.17
N MET A 151 5.39 18.91 -6.18
CA MET A 151 5.55 20.19 -6.88
C MET A 151 6.66 21.03 -6.25
N LEU A 152 6.78 21.03 -4.92
CA LEU A 152 7.90 21.69 -4.24
C LEU A 152 9.23 21.02 -4.59
N THR A 153 9.27 19.68 -4.59
CA THR A 153 10.46 18.92 -4.98
C THR A 153 10.91 19.28 -6.40
N LEU A 154 9.98 19.34 -7.36
CA LEU A 154 10.26 19.74 -8.74
C LEU A 154 10.78 21.19 -8.84
N ALA A 155 10.23 22.10 -8.04
CA ALA A 155 10.70 23.48 -7.95
C ALA A 155 12.13 23.58 -7.40
N VAL A 156 12.43 22.83 -6.33
CA VAL A 156 13.78 22.74 -5.73
C VAL A 156 14.80 22.15 -6.70
N TRP A 157 14.40 21.21 -7.56
CA TRP A 157 15.24 20.69 -8.63
C TRP A 157 15.46 21.66 -9.79
N GLY A 158 14.81 22.83 -9.80
CA GLY A 158 14.92 23.81 -10.88
C GLY A 158 14.09 23.47 -12.12
N THR A 159 13.16 22.51 -12.01
CA THR A 159 12.22 22.11 -13.07
C THR A 159 10.78 22.32 -12.56
N PRO A 160 10.37 23.58 -12.29
CA PRO A 160 9.03 23.84 -11.79
C PRO A 160 7.99 23.26 -12.74
N ARG A 161 6.94 22.65 -12.17
CA ARG A 161 5.88 21.93 -12.91
C ARG A 161 6.39 20.76 -13.77
N GLY A 162 7.61 20.28 -13.52
CA GLY A 162 8.23 19.18 -14.26
C GLY A 162 8.59 19.53 -15.70
N VAL A 163 8.74 20.82 -16.04
CA VAL A 163 9.09 21.25 -17.40
C VAL A 163 10.45 20.70 -17.80
N GLY A 164 10.48 19.94 -18.91
CA GLY A 164 11.69 19.29 -19.40
C GLY A 164 11.93 17.89 -18.83
N LEU A 165 11.06 17.38 -17.95
CA LEU A 165 11.08 15.99 -17.50
C LEU A 165 10.18 15.10 -18.35
N SER A 166 10.64 13.89 -18.61
CA SER A 166 9.85 12.81 -19.20
C SER A 166 9.14 12.01 -18.10
N LEU A 167 8.08 12.57 -17.53
CA LEU A 167 7.30 11.87 -16.51
C LEU A 167 6.55 10.66 -17.13
N PRO A 168 6.51 9.50 -16.47
CA PRO A 168 5.77 8.33 -16.96
C PRO A 168 4.28 8.62 -17.18
N ASP A 169 3.69 9.39 -16.25
CA ASP A 169 2.33 9.91 -16.33
C ASP A 169 2.38 11.44 -16.24
N PRO A 170 1.56 12.16 -17.04
CA PRO A 170 1.54 13.61 -17.01
C PRO A 170 0.98 14.14 -15.68
N LEU A 171 1.48 15.30 -15.23
CA LEU A 171 0.91 16.03 -14.09
C LEU A 171 -0.54 16.44 -14.39
N PRO A 172 -1.52 16.06 -13.57
CA PRO A 172 -2.89 16.53 -13.74
C PRO A 172 -2.96 18.04 -13.51
N GLU A 173 -3.30 18.78 -14.56
CA GLU A 173 -3.21 20.24 -14.56
C GLU A 173 -3.93 20.91 -13.38
N ARG A 174 -5.14 20.45 -13.05
CA ARG A 174 -5.93 21.04 -11.96
C ARG A 174 -5.24 20.83 -10.61
N ALA A 175 -4.80 19.60 -10.33
CA ALA A 175 -4.14 19.27 -9.07
C ALA A 175 -2.78 19.99 -8.96
N ALA A 176 -2.04 20.10 -10.07
CA ALA A 176 -0.77 20.82 -10.10
C ALA A 176 -0.95 22.31 -9.81
N ARG A 177 -1.97 22.96 -10.40
CA ARG A 177 -2.30 24.36 -10.11
C ARG A 177 -2.73 24.59 -8.66
N GLU A 178 -3.53 23.67 -8.10
CA GLU A 178 -3.96 23.73 -6.70
C GLU A 178 -2.76 23.62 -5.74
N ALA A 179 -1.86 22.67 -5.99
CA ALA A 179 -0.62 22.49 -5.23
C ALA A 179 0.31 23.71 -5.33
N GLU A 180 0.53 24.24 -6.53
CA GLU A 180 1.33 25.45 -6.74
C GLU A 180 0.72 26.67 -6.04
N GLY A 181 -0.61 26.82 -6.09
CA GLY A 181 -1.34 27.86 -5.36
C GLY A 181 -1.13 27.77 -3.85
N ALA A 182 -1.17 26.57 -3.29
CA ALA A 182 -0.89 26.33 -1.87
C ALA A 182 0.56 26.70 -1.51
N LEU A 183 1.54 26.26 -2.30
CA LEU A 183 2.96 26.58 -2.09
C LEU A 183 3.24 28.08 -2.20
N ARG A 184 2.62 28.78 -3.16
CA ARG A 184 2.74 30.23 -3.32
C ARG A 184 2.11 30.95 -2.13
N GLY A 185 0.96 30.48 -1.64
CA GLY A 185 0.32 30.98 -0.42
C GLY A 185 1.16 30.80 0.85
N LEU A 186 1.98 29.75 0.91
CA LEU A 186 2.96 29.52 1.97
C LEU A 186 4.26 30.32 1.78
N GLY A 187 4.47 30.94 0.62
CA GLY A 187 5.72 31.61 0.27
C GLY A 187 6.87 30.65 -0.06
N ALA A 188 6.58 29.35 -0.24
CA ALA A 188 7.58 28.33 -0.57
C ALA A 188 8.05 28.39 -2.04
N VAL A 189 7.20 28.93 -2.92
CA VAL A 189 7.54 29.19 -4.34
C VAL A 189 7.14 30.62 -4.76
N ASP A 190 7.81 31.13 -5.78
CA ASP A 190 7.55 32.45 -6.37
C ASP A 190 6.46 32.42 -7.48
N ASP A 191 6.27 33.55 -8.18
CA ASP A 191 5.31 33.66 -9.28
C ASP A 191 5.65 32.78 -10.49
N ASP A 192 6.93 32.52 -10.72
CA ASP A 192 7.41 31.60 -11.77
C ASP A 192 7.33 30.12 -11.33
N GLY A 193 6.99 29.85 -10.06
CA GLY A 193 6.93 28.53 -9.46
C GLY A 193 8.29 28.00 -9.01
N ARG A 194 9.32 28.84 -8.94
CA ARG A 194 10.65 28.46 -8.43
C ARG A 194 10.65 28.48 -6.90
N ALA A 195 11.43 27.59 -6.29
CA ALA A 195 11.57 27.55 -4.84
C ALA A 195 12.21 28.84 -4.30
N THR A 196 11.66 29.35 -3.20
CA THR A 196 12.23 30.47 -2.44
C THR A 196 13.18 29.93 -1.37
N PRO A 197 13.93 30.79 -0.63
CA PRO A 197 14.70 30.34 0.52
C PRO A 197 13.87 29.64 1.61
N LEU A 198 12.55 29.88 1.67
CA LEU A 198 11.65 29.19 2.60
C LEU A 198 11.27 27.78 2.11
N GLY A 199 11.27 27.57 0.80
CA GLY A 199 10.93 26.27 0.19
C GLY A 199 12.10 25.28 0.09
N HIS A 200 13.32 25.73 0.38
CA HIS A 200 14.54 24.90 0.44
C HIS A 200 14.79 24.34 1.84
#